data_AF-A0A353NMW2-F1
#
_entry.id   AF-A0A353NMW2-F1
#
_cell.length_a   1.000
_cell.length_b   1.000
_cell.length_c   1.000
_cell.angle_alpha   90.00
_cell.angle_beta   90.00
_cell.angle_gamma   90.00
#
_symmetry.space_group_name_H-M   'P 1'
#
loop_
_entity.id
_entity.type
_entity.pdbx_description
1 polymer ?
#
loop_
_entity_poly.entity_id
_entity_poly.type
_entity_poly.pdbx_seq_one_letter_code
_entity_poly.pdbx_strand_id
1 'polypeptide(L)'
;MADLAGDIAKVAIRISKQPLIKPLVDIPRMMKITQEMTRISLEAYVNEAPEQVDCLIEFDHEVDDLYNQVLSELVVLMMVDSQTIKQATQLLFVARFLERIADHATNVGEAVYFMVRGERKDLNQ
;
A
#
# COMPACT_ATOMS: atom_id res chain seq x y z
N MET A 1 9.04 -1.98 5.17
CA MET A 1 7.77 -2.74 5.14
C MET A 1 7.28 -3.19 6.51
N ALA A 2 8.06 -3.96 7.28
CA ALA A 2 7.62 -4.51 8.58
C ALA A 2 7.20 -3.43 9.61
N ASP A 3 7.95 -2.33 9.71
CA ASP A 3 7.57 -1.22 10.60
C ASP A 3 6.21 -0.61 10.24
N LEU A 4 5.94 -0.43 8.95
CA LEU A 4 4.67 0.09 8.45
C LEU A 4 3.51 -0.86 8.78
N ALA A 5 3.73 -2.18 8.68
CA ALA A 5 2.76 -3.18 9.13
C ALA A 5 2.52 -3.09 10.65
N GLY A 6 3.57 -2.86 11.43
CA GLY A 6 3.47 -2.60 12.87
C GLY A 6 2.66 -1.34 13.17
N ASP A 7 2.81 -0.28 12.38
CA ASP A 7 2.01 0.95 12.53
C ASP A 7 0.54 0.75 12.15
N ILE A 8 0.24 -0.03 11.10
CA ILE A 8 -1.13 -0.44 10.77
C ILE A 8 -1.76 -1.18 11.96
N ALA A 9 -1.04 -2.10 12.60
CA ALA A 9 -1.54 -2.82 13.77
C ALA A 9 -1.84 -1.88 14.96
N LYS A 10 -0.96 -0.90 15.22
CA LYS A 10 -1.22 0.13 16.25
C LYS A 10 -2.47 0.95 15.93
N VAL A 11 -2.69 1.31 14.66
CA VAL A 11 -3.90 2.03 14.24
C VAL A 11 -5.15 1.17 14.44
N ALA A 12 -5.13 -0.10 14.03
CA ALA A 12 -6.24 -1.02 14.20
C ALA A 12 -6.67 -1.13 15.67
N ILE A 13 -5.71 -1.26 16.60
CA ILE A 13 -5.98 -1.26 18.04
C ILE A 13 -6.61 0.07 18.49
N ARG A 14 -6.08 1.20 18.01
CA ARG A 14 -6.55 2.54 18.39
C ARG A 14 -8.01 2.80 18.00
N ILE A 15 -8.43 2.35 16.81
CA ILE A 15 -9.79 2.57 16.31
C ILE A 15 -10.79 1.47 16.70
N SER A 16 -10.31 0.31 17.16
CA SER A 16 -11.15 -0.87 17.50
C SER A 16 -12.27 -0.61 18.53
N LYS A 17 -12.15 0.43 19.34
CA LYS A 17 -13.11 0.77 20.40
C LYS A 17 -14.26 1.68 19.94
N GLN A 18 -14.28 2.03 18.66
CA GLN A 18 -15.28 2.93 18.07
C GLN A 18 -15.95 2.25 16.88
N PRO A 19 -17.22 2.55 16.61
CA PRO A 19 -17.84 2.12 15.36
C PRO A 19 -17.09 2.75 14.18
N LEU A 20 -17.02 2.01 13.08
CA LEU A 20 -16.38 2.50 11.87
C LEU A 20 -17.21 3.63 11.25
N ILE A 21 -16.55 4.71 10.83
CA ILE A 21 -17.19 5.85 10.14
C ILE A 21 -17.64 5.50 8.72
N LYS A 22 -17.11 4.42 8.15
CA LYS A 22 -17.51 3.84 6.86
C LYS A 22 -17.19 2.35 6.81
N PRO A 23 -17.86 1.56 5.96
CA PRO A 23 -17.42 0.21 5.63
C PRO A 23 -16.01 0.20 5.04
N LEU A 24 -15.18 -0.77 5.44
CA LEU A 24 -13.83 -0.93 4.90
C LEU A 24 -13.90 -1.81 3.64
N VAL A 25 -13.83 -1.19 2.46
CA VAL A 25 -13.82 -1.90 1.16
C VAL A 25 -12.48 -1.72 0.47
N ASP A 26 -12.07 -0.48 0.25
CA ASP A 26 -10.85 -0.17 -0.53
C ASP A 26 -9.56 -0.46 0.24
N ILE A 27 -9.49 -0.15 1.55
CA ILE A 27 -8.31 -0.46 2.38
C ILE A 27 -8.00 -1.97 2.39
N PRO A 28 -8.97 -2.87 2.62
CA PRO A 28 -8.73 -4.31 2.46
C PRO A 28 -8.31 -4.74 1.05
N ARG A 29 -8.77 -4.05 0.00
CA ARG A 29 -8.32 -4.32 -1.38
C ARG A 29 -6.87 -3.90 -1.58
N MET A 30 -6.50 -2.69 -1.17
CA MET A 30 -5.11 -2.21 -1.16
C MET A 30 -4.20 -3.21 -0.45
N MET A 31 -4.58 -3.64 0.76
CA MET A 31 -3.82 -4.62 1.54
C MET A 31 -3.54 -5.91 0.76
N LYS A 32 -4.53 -6.46 0.04
CA LYS A 32 -4.33 -7.69 -0.75
C LYS A 32 -3.33 -7.49 -1.88
N ILE A 33 -3.42 -6.37 -2.60
CA ILE A 33 -2.52 -6.05 -3.71
C ILE A 33 -1.10 -5.83 -3.17
N THR A 34 -0.96 -5.02 -2.12
CA THR A 34 0.32 -4.75 -1.46
C THR A 34 0.99 -6.03 -0.91
N GLN A 35 0.21 -6.97 -0.36
CA GLN A 35 0.72 -8.27 0.07
C GLN A 35 1.25 -9.09 -1.11
N GLU A 36 0.53 -9.07 -2.23
CA GLU A 36 0.92 -9.76 -3.45
C GLU A 36 2.18 -9.16 -4.08
N MET A 37 2.29 -7.82 -4.15
CA MET A 37 3.51 -7.13 -4.59
C MET A 37 4.72 -7.50 -3.71
N THR A 38 4.52 -7.55 -2.39
CA THR A 38 5.56 -7.97 -1.44
C THR A 38 5.98 -9.43 -1.69
N ARG A 39 5.02 -10.32 -1.96
CA ARG A 39 5.30 -11.72 -2.27
C ARG A 39 6.09 -11.86 -3.57
N ILE A 40 5.63 -11.23 -4.64
CA ILE A 40 6.26 -11.27 -5.98
C ILE A 40 7.68 -10.72 -5.94
N SER A 41 7.88 -9.56 -5.31
CA SER A 41 9.21 -8.95 -5.21
C SER A 41 10.22 -9.83 -4.46
N LEU A 42 9.78 -10.51 -3.39
CA LEU A 42 10.61 -11.45 -2.65
C LEU A 42 10.88 -12.75 -3.42
N GLU A 43 9.87 -13.29 -4.11
CA GLU A 43 10.04 -14.49 -4.95
C GLU A 43 10.97 -14.23 -6.14
N ALA A 44 10.83 -13.07 -6.79
CA ALA A 44 11.72 -12.66 -7.88
C ALA A 44 13.17 -12.52 -7.39
N TYR A 45 13.37 -12.01 -6.17
CA TYR A 45 14.68 -11.92 -5.54
C TYR A 45 15.29 -13.30 -5.27
N VAL A 46 14.53 -14.21 -4.66
CA VAL A 46 15.02 -15.56 -4.32
C VAL A 46 15.34 -16.38 -5.58
N ASN A 47 14.56 -16.21 -6.64
CA ASN A 47 14.70 -16.98 -7.88
C ASN A 47 15.56 -16.29 -8.95
N GLU A 48 16.10 -15.10 -8.66
CA GLU A 48 16.85 -14.28 -9.63
C GLU A 48 16.09 -14.10 -10.96
N ALA A 49 14.78 -13.84 -10.87
CA ALA A 49 13.86 -13.84 -12.01
C ALA A 49 13.37 -12.41 -12.34
N PRO A 50 14.13 -11.63 -13.14
CA PRO A 50 13.83 -10.22 -13.39
C PRO A 50 12.58 -10.01 -14.25
N GLU A 51 12.07 -11.03 -14.94
CA GLU A 51 10.83 -10.90 -15.72
C GLU A 51 9.59 -10.90 -14.81
N GLN A 52 9.69 -11.40 -13.58
CA GLN A 52 8.56 -11.48 -12.65
C GLN A 52 8.15 -10.12 -12.07
N VAL A 53 9.06 -9.15 -12.07
CA VAL A 53 8.83 -7.84 -11.42
C VAL A 53 8.09 -6.85 -12.31
N ASP A 54 7.91 -7.16 -13.60
CA ASP A 54 7.24 -6.28 -14.56
C ASP A 54 5.76 -6.05 -14.22
N CYS A 55 5.11 -7.05 -13.61
CA CYS A 55 3.73 -6.93 -13.15
C CYS A 55 3.56 -5.98 -11.95
N LEU A 56 4.65 -5.59 -11.27
CA LEU A 56 4.58 -4.69 -10.13
C LEU A 56 4.14 -3.28 -10.54
N ILE A 57 4.40 -2.85 -11.77
CA ILE A 57 4.00 -1.53 -12.30
C ILE A 57 2.48 -1.38 -12.24
N GLU A 58 1.75 -2.33 -12.82
CA GLU A 58 0.28 -2.31 -12.85
C GLU A 58 -0.33 -2.42 -11.45
N PHE A 59 0.32 -3.17 -10.55
CA PHE A 59 -0.15 -3.26 -9.16
C PHE A 59 0.10 -1.97 -8.37
N ASP A 60 1.21 -1.28 -8.60
CA ASP A 60 1.52 -0.01 -7.95
C ASP A 60 0.51 1.07 -8.38
N HIS A 61 0.24 1.16 -9.68
CA HIS A 61 -0.84 1.99 -10.21
C HIS A 61 -2.21 1.69 -9.57
N GLU A 62 -2.57 0.42 -9.41
CA GLU A 62 -3.82 0.04 -8.75
C GLU A 62 -3.85 0.48 -7.28
N VAL A 63 -2.73 0.37 -6.56
CA VAL A 63 -2.62 0.83 -5.16
C VAL A 63 -2.73 2.35 -5.07
N ASP A 64 -2.09 3.09 -5.98
CA ASP A 64 -2.14 4.55 -6.04
C ASP A 64 -3.55 5.07 -6.34
N ASP A 65 -4.23 4.47 -7.31
CA ASP A 65 -5.62 4.80 -7.62
C ASP A 65 -6.54 4.56 -6.41
N LEU A 66 -6.38 3.43 -5.73
CA LEU A 66 -7.13 3.13 -4.51
C LEU A 66 -6.80 4.08 -3.37
N TYR A 67 -5.53 4.45 -3.20
CA TYR A 67 -5.11 5.43 -2.22
C TYR A 67 -5.79 6.79 -2.47
N ASN A 68 -5.79 7.27 -3.71
CA ASN A 68 -6.42 8.53 -4.10
C ASN A 68 -7.94 8.50 -3.91
N GLN A 69 -8.58 7.36 -4.18
CA GLN A 69 -10.01 7.16 -3.92
C GLN A 69 -10.31 7.24 -2.42
N VAL A 70 -9.54 6.52 -1.59
CA VAL A 70 -9.70 6.52 -0.13
C VAL A 70 -9.46 7.92 0.44
N LEU A 71 -8.44 8.63 -0.03
CA LEU A 71 -8.15 10.00 0.40
C LEU A 71 -9.34 10.92 0.12
N SER A 72 -9.82 10.93 -1.12
CA SER A 72 -10.96 11.74 -1.55
C SER A 72 -12.21 11.49 -0.70
N GLU A 73 -12.55 10.22 -0.47
CA GLU A 73 -13.72 9.85 0.32
C GLU A 73 -13.59 10.25 1.80
N LEU A 74 -12.42 10.00 2.41
CA LEU A 74 -12.18 10.37 3.80
C LEU A 74 -12.22 11.88 4.00
N VAL A 75 -11.69 12.67 3.05
CA VAL A 75 -11.78 14.13 3.08
C VAL A 75 -13.24 14.60 3.03
N VAL A 76 -14.07 14.00 2.18
CA VAL A 76 -15.51 14.32 2.12
C VAL A 76 -16.19 14.04 3.46
N LEU A 77 -15.90 12.90 4.10
CA LEU A 77 -16.44 12.59 5.44
C LEU A 77 -16.02 13.62 6.49
N MET A 78 -14.76 14.05 6.48
CA MET A 78 -14.24 15.09 7.39
C MET A 78 -14.94 16.44 7.18
N MET A 79 -15.28 16.79 5.94
CA MET A 79 -15.98 18.02 5.60
C MET A 79 -17.45 18.00 6.03
N VAL A 80 -18.11 16.84 5.96
CA VAL A 80 -19.52 16.68 6.34
C VAL A 80 -19.68 16.66 7.86
N ASP A 81 -18.80 15.96 8.58
CA ASP A 81 -18.86 15.87 10.03
C ASP A 81 -17.47 15.89 10.68
N SER A 82 -17.18 16.97 11.40
CA SER A 82 -15.93 17.16 12.13
C SER A 82 -15.63 16.08 13.17
N GLN A 83 -16.64 15.34 13.67
CA GLN A 83 -16.42 14.23 14.60
C GLN A 83 -15.69 13.05 13.94
N THR A 84 -15.80 12.92 12.61
CA THR A 84 -15.13 11.85 11.86
C THR A 84 -13.63 12.08 11.68
N ILE A 85 -13.13 13.32 11.84
CA ILE A 85 -11.75 13.72 11.56
C ILE A 85 -10.75 12.76 12.19
N LYS A 86 -10.90 12.45 13.48
CA LYS A 86 -9.95 11.60 14.20
C LYS A 86 -9.84 10.21 13.56
N GLN A 87 -10.95 9.54 13.29
CA GLN A 87 -10.94 8.19 12.75
C GLN A 87 -10.57 8.20 11.26
N ALA A 88 -11.03 9.19 10.50
CA ALA A 88 -10.68 9.36 9.09
C ALA A 88 -9.16 9.58 8.92
N THR A 89 -8.51 10.37 9.77
CA THR A 89 -7.06 10.54 9.75
C THR A 89 -6.33 9.22 10.04
N GLN A 90 -6.84 8.40 10.96
CA GLN A 90 -6.26 7.08 11.23
C GLN A 90 -6.36 6.15 10.01
N LEU A 91 -7.51 6.11 9.35
CA LEU A 91 -7.70 5.31 8.13
C LEU A 91 -6.82 5.81 6.99
N LEU A 92 -6.63 7.13 6.87
CA LEU A 92 -5.73 7.73 5.88
C LEU A 92 -4.27 7.31 6.12
N PHE A 93 -3.83 7.26 7.38
CA PHE A 93 -2.50 6.73 7.69
C PHE A 93 -2.35 5.26 7.27
N VAL A 94 -3.36 4.42 7.49
CA VAL A 94 -3.33 3.02 7.04
C VAL A 94 -3.21 2.93 5.52
N ALA A 95 -4.00 3.70 4.77
CA ALA A 95 -3.91 3.74 3.32
C ALA A 95 -2.52 4.19 2.85
N ARG A 96 -1.96 5.24 3.47
CA ARG A 96 -0.61 5.72 3.17
C ARG A 96 0.47 4.69 3.52
N PHE A 97 0.32 3.93 4.60
CA PHE A 97 1.27 2.89 4.95
C PHE A 97 1.24 1.72 3.96
N LEU A 98 0.07 1.40 3.40
CA LEU A 98 -0.05 0.39 2.35
C LEU A 98 0.62 0.85 1.04
N GLU A 99 0.38 2.09 0.61
CA GLU A 99 1.06 2.67 -0.55
C GLU A 99 2.59 2.67 -0.37
N ARG A 100 3.10 3.07 0.81
CA ARG A 100 4.54 2.98 1.09
C ARG A 100 5.10 1.56 1.11
N ILE A 101 4.29 0.55 1.44
CA ILE A 101 4.73 -0.85 1.34
C ILE A 101 4.77 -1.28 -0.14
N ALA A 102 3.83 -0.83 -0.97
CA ALA A 102 3.81 -1.06 -2.42
C ALA A 102 5.05 -0.46 -3.10
N ASP A 103 5.36 0.81 -2.82
CA ASP A 103 6.60 1.48 -3.29
C ASP A 103 7.86 0.74 -2.81
N HIS A 104 7.87 0.21 -1.58
CA HIS A 104 9.00 -0.62 -1.15
C HIS A 104 9.11 -1.93 -1.93
N ALA A 105 8.00 -2.48 -2.43
CA ALA A 105 8.00 -3.73 -3.19
C ALA A 105 8.50 -3.50 -4.63
N THR A 106 8.12 -2.40 -5.26
CA THR A 106 8.69 -1.98 -6.55
C THR A 106 10.19 -1.73 -6.42
N ASN A 107 10.65 -1.01 -5.39
CA ASN A 107 12.08 -0.80 -5.10
C ASN A 107 12.86 -2.13 -4.98
N VAL A 108 12.28 -3.16 -4.36
CA VAL A 108 12.89 -4.50 -4.33
C VAL A 108 12.93 -5.10 -5.74
N GLY A 109 11.86 -4.98 -6.51
CA GLY A 109 11.82 -5.44 -7.90
C GLY A 109 12.87 -4.77 -8.79
N GLU A 110 13.08 -3.46 -8.65
CA GLU A 110 14.15 -2.72 -9.35
C GLU A 110 15.54 -3.25 -8.97
N ALA A 111 15.76 -3.55 -7.69
CA ALA A 111 17.00 -4.14 -7.22
C ALA A 111 17.24 -5.54 -7.81
N VAL A 112 16.20 -6.36 -7.97
CA VAL A 112 16.27 -7.66 -8.65
C VAL A 112 16.65 -7.47 -10.12
N TYR A 113 15.98 -6.56 -10.82
CA TYR A 113 16.28 -6.28 -12.23
C TYR A 113 17.74 -5.85 -12.40
N PHE A 114 18.21 -4.92 -11.57
CA PHE A 114 19.59 -4.46 -11.57
C PHE A 114 20.59 -5.58 -11.24
N MET A 115 20.29 -6.41 -10.25
CA MET A 115 21.14 -7.53 -9.84
C MET A 115 21.39 -8.51 -10.99
N VAL A 116 20.34 -8.84 -11.76
CA VAL A 116 20.42 -9.88 -12.80
C VAL A 116 20.87 -9.31 -14.16
N ARG A 117 20.40 -8.12 -14.53
CA ARG A 117 20.65 -7.52 -15.86
C ARG A 117 21.78 -6.49 -15.88
N GLY A 118 22.18 -5.95 -14.73
CA GLY A 118 23.18 -4.88 -14.63
C GLY A 118 22.69 -3.49 -15.08
N GLU A 119 21.40 -3.36 -15.39
CA GLU A 119 20.76 -2.14 -15.88
C GLU A 119 19.69 -1.67 -14.88
N ARG A 120 19.46 -0.35 -14.79
CA ARG A 120 18.36 0.17 -13.98
C ARG A 120 17.08 0.18 -14.78
N LYS A 121 16.03 -0.38 -14.20
CA LYS A 121 14.64 -0.25 -14.67
C LYS A 121 13.86 0.47 -13.60
N ASP A 122 13.12 1.50 -14.01
CA ASP A 122 12.22 2.26 -13.14
C ASP A 122 10.85 1.60 -13.19
N LEU A 123 10.38 1.09 -12.04
CA LEU A 123 9.09 0.44 -11.90
C LEU A 123 8.03 1.36 -11.27
N ASN A 124 8.40 2.59 -10.87
CA ASN A 124 7.54 3.59 -10.23
C ASN A 124 7.02 4.65 -11.24
N GLN A 125 6.89 4.28 -12.52
CA GLN A 125 6.37 5.19 -13.55
C GLN A 125 4.89 5.44 -13.42
#